data_AF-A0A7J5DUA9-F1
#
_entry.id   AF-A0A7J5DUA9-F1
#
_cell.length_a   1.000
_cell.length_b   1.000
_cell.length_c   1.000
_cell.angle_alpha   90.00
_cell.angle_beta   90.00
_cell.angle_gamma   90.00
#
_symmetry.space_group_name_H-M   'P 1'
#
loop_
_entity.id
_entity.type
_entity.pdbx_description
1 polymer ?
#
loop_
_entity_poly.entity_id
_entity_poly.type
_entity_poly.pdbx_seq_one_letter_code
_entity_poly.pdbx_strand_id
1 'polypeptide(L)'
;MRGIITSFEHRAAGAGTGAGALRRWARASAALSATDDDAPLLAARAVLANALALIHFPEPRDVDDLARLVAQHGGSPVARLQESGLAAIDPGERPLTTHLVRVLAGYAWGGPGTQLRPDGRTEREELAGACVVRLLLVGDASGPPPPITDANDLRAVFEDHALPAWRAVVAARVGDPWDGTAERHLGLLDPVSQPFEVASIRAVVELSRREAEEDERRAVASHIRSTIDQTGLTQREFAALVGTSPSRLSTYVTGTVTPSAAMLLRINRAARRAQRADRARDRDRDPDLGVPEPGR
;
A
#
# COMPACT_ATOMS: atom_id res chain seq x y z
N MET A 1 -18.87 14.51 -2.04
CA MET A 1 -18.29 14.20 -3.37
C MET A 1 -18.65 15.23 -4.44
N ARG A 2 -19.92 15.40 -4.88
CA ARG A 2 -20.27 16.39 -5.93
C ARG A 2 -19.79 17.83 -5.65
N GLY A 3 -19.89 18.29 -4.39
CA GLY A 3 -19.38 19.60 -4.00
C GLY A 3 -17.88 19.80 -4.22
N ILE A 4 -17.06 18.74 -4.08
CA ILE A 4 -15.61 18.79 -4.34
C ILE A 4 -15.36 19.04 -5.84
N ILE A 5 -16.11 18.33 -6.69
CA ILE A 5 -16.03 18.47 -8.15
C ILE A 5 -16.43 19.88 -8.58
N THR A 6 -17.60 20.36 -8.15
CA THR A 6 -18.09 21.69 -8.51
C THR A 6 -17.17 22.80 -7.98
N SER A 7 -16.61 22.65 -6.78
CA SER A 7 -15.63 23.57 -6.21
C SER A 7 -14.36 23.66 -7.07
N PHE A 8 -13.83 22.50 -7.50
CA PHE A 8 -12.69 22.47 -8.41
C PHE A 8 -13.00 23.14 -9.75
N GLU A 9 -14.12 22.78 -10.41
CA GLU A 9 -14.49 23.33 -11.72
C GLU A 9 -14.67 24.85 -11.67
N HIS A 10 -15.33 25.36 -10.63
CA HIS A 10 -15.52 26.79 -10.43
C HIS A 10 -14.17 27.54 -10.28
N ARG A 11 -13.26 27.01 -9.45
CA ARG A 11 -11.92 27.60 -9.25
C ARG A 11 -11.08 27.55 -10.52
N ALA A 12 -11.13 26.42 -11.23
CA ALA A 12 -10.41 26.24 -12.48
C ALA A 12 -10.96 27.12 -13.61
N ALA A 13 -12.23 27.55 -13.55
CA ALA A 13 -12.78 28.53 -14.48
C ALA A 13 -12.39 29.98 -14.13
N GLY A 14 -12.23 30.30 -12.85
CA GLY A 14 -11.90 31.65 -12.37
C GLY A 14 -10.42 32.01 -12.33
N ALA A 15 -9.50 31.03 -12.36
CA ALA A 15 -8.06 31.26 -12.29
C ALA A 15 -7.45 31.61 -13.66
N GLY A 16 -6.54 32.60 -13.71
CA GLY A 16 -5.83 33.00 -14.95
C GLY A 16 -5.02 31.87 -15.61
N THR A 17 -4.61 30.84 -14.85
CA THR A 17 -3.94 29.61 -15.32
C THR A 17 -4.89 28.41 -15.44
N GLY A 18 -6.18 28.59 -15.13
CA GLY A 18 -7.16 27.53 -14.92
C GLY A 18 -7.57 26.77 -16.18
N ALA A 19 -7.38 27.35 -17.37
CA ALA A 19 -7.62 26.67 -18.65
C ALA A 19 -6.79 25.38 -18.80
N GLY A 20 -5.56 25.34 -18.25
CA GLY A 20 -4.75 24.13 -18.23
C GLY A 20 -5.30 23.04 -17.30
N ALA A 21 -5.79 23.44 -16.13
CA ALA A 21 -6.41 22.54 -15.16
C ALA A 21 -7.71 21.93 -15.69
N LEU A 22 -8.57 22.73 -16.33
CA LEU A 22 -9.80 22.25 -16.97
C LEU A 22 -9.54 21.26 -18.11
N ARG A 23 -8.52 21.49 -18.94
CA ARG A 23 -8.14 20.53 -20.00
C ARG A 23 -7.68 19.20 -19.42
N ARG A 24 -6.86 19.22 -18.36
CA ARG A 24 -6.43 18.02 -17.65
C ARG A 24 -7.60 17.28 -17.03
N TRP A 25 -8.50 18.00 -16.35
CA TRP A 25 -9.73 17.46 -15.79
C TRP A 25 -10.59 16.76 -16.84
N ALA A 26 -10.84 17.40 -17.98
CA ALA A 26 -11.65 16.82 -19.05
C ALA A 26 -11.03 15.53 -19.59
N ARG A 27 -9.72 15.54 -19.87
CA ARG A 27 -8.99 14.36 -20.38
C ARG A 27 -8.97 13.21 -19.39
N ALA A 28 -8.66 13.46 -18.12
CA ALA A 28 -8.63 12.45 -17.08
C ALA A 28 -10.03 11.89 -16.75
N SER A 29 -11.04 12.76 -16.68
CA SER A 29 -12.43 12.34 -16.47
C SER A 29 -12.98 11.49 -17.61
N ALA A 30 -12.60 11.79 -18.85
CA ALA A 30 -12.96 10.96 -20.01
C ALA A 30 -12.37 9.55 -19.90
N ALA A 31 -11.11 9.43 -19.48
CA ALA A 31 -10.46 8.12 -19.28
C ALA A 31 -11.10 7.28 -18.17
N LEU A 32 -11.64 7.92 -17.13
CA LEU A 32 -12.37 7.22 -16.05
C LEU A 32 -13.75 6.72 -16.48
N SER A 33 -14.35 7.29 -17.53
CA SER A 33 -15.74 7.01 -17.94
C SER A 33 -15.91 5.72 -18.74
N ALA A 34 -14.88 4.88 -18.82
CA ALA A 34 -14.90 3.58 -19.51
C ALA A 34 -15.49 2.43 -18.66
N THR A 35 -16.04 2.73 -17.48
CA THR A 35 -16.64 1.76 -16.55
C THR A 35 -18.15 1.99 -16.40
N ASP A 36 -18.96 0.93 -16.52
CA ASP A 36 -20.45 0.96 -16.56
C ASP A 36 -21.17 1.27 -15.23
N ASP A 37 -20.45 1.56 -14.12
CA ASP A 37 -21.07 1.82 -12.80
C ASP A 37 -20.91 3.28 -12.35
N ASP A 38 -22.04 3.94 -12.08
CA ASP A 38 -22.15 5.37 -11.75
C ASP A 38 -21.57 5.74 -10.37
N ALA A 39 -21.69 4.87 -9.36
CA ALA A 39 -21.25 5.18 -8.00
C ALA A 39 -19.71 5.14 -7.83
N PRO A 40 -19.00 4.11 -8.33
CA PRO A 40 -17.54 4.12 -8.39
C PRO A 40 -16.98 5.28 -9.21
N LEU A 41 -17.66 5.65 -10.30
CA LEU A 41 -17.27 6.76 -11.17
C LEU A 41 -17.32 8.12 -10.45
N LEU A 42 -18.35 8.35 -9.62
CA LEU A 42 -18.46 9.59 -8.84
C LEU A 42 -17.32 9.71 -7.80
N ALA A 43 -16.97 8.60 -7.12
CA ALA A 43 -15.86 8.58 -6.18
C ALA A 43 -14.53 8.86 -6.89
N ALA A 44 -14.27 8.18 -8.00
CA ALA A 44 -13.07 8.40 -8.82
C ALA A 44 -12.94 9.85 -9.29
N ARG A 45 -14.03 10.45 -9.79
CA ARG A 45 -14.06 11.86 -10.20
C ARG A 45 -13.86 12.83 -9.05
N ALA A 46 -14.43 12.57 -7.87
CA ALA A 46 -14.22 13.40 -6.70
C ALA A 46 -12.77 13.35 -6.20
N VAL A 47 -12.15 12.17 -6.20
CA VAL A 47 -10.74 11.97 -5.87
C VAL A 47 -9.83 12.69 -6.87
N LEU A 48 -10.11 12.56 -8.18
CA LEU A 48 -9.39 13.26 -9.23
C LEU A 48 -9.51 14.79 -9.10
N ALA A 49 -10.71 15.32 -8.84
CA ALA A 49 -10.94 16.75 -8.65
C ALA A 49 -10.17 17.29 -7.44
N ASN A 50 -10.17 16.55 -6.33
CA ASN A 50 -9.38 16.89 -5.15
C ASN A 50 -7.86 16.87 -5.43
N ALA A 51 -7.36 15.85 -6.13
CA ALA A 51 -5.95 15.77 -6.51
C ALA A 51 -5.53 16.96 -7.39
N LEU A 52 -6.33 17.30 -8.42
CA LEU A 52 -6.06 18.44 -9.28
C LEU A 52 -6.19 19.78 -8.55
N ALA A 53 -7.09 19.89 -7.56
CA ALA A 53 -7.16 21.06 -6.70
C ALA A 53 -5.88 21.22 -5.86
N LEU A 54 -5.40 20.16 -5.21
CA LEU A 54 -4.13 20.17 -4.47
C LEU A 54 -2.94 20.50 -5.38
N ILE A 55 -2.96 20.06 -6.64
CA ILE A 55 -1.89 20.33 -7.61
C ILE A 55 -1.89 21.79 -8.10
N HIS A 56 -3.05 22.39 -8.30
CA HIS A 56 -3.14 23.70 -8.97
C HIS A 56 -3.45 24.86 -8.03
N PHE A 57 -4.15 24.59 -6.94
CA PHE A 57 -4.70 25.58 -6.02
C PHE A 57 -4.63 25.04 -4.57
N PRO A 58 -3.45 24.64 -4.05
CA PRO A 58 -3.37 24.01 -2.74
C PRO A 58 -3.83 24.97 -1.64
N GLU A 59 -4.96 24.63 -1.02
CA GLU A 59 -5.48 25.34 0.15
C GLU A 59 -5.78 24.35 1.29
N PRO A 60 -5.79 24.78 2.56
CA PRO A 60 -6.09 23.89 3.69
C PRO A 60 -7.40 23.11 3.54
N ARG A 61 -8.42 23.73 2.92
CA ARG A 61 -9.70 23.07 2.62
C ARG A 61 -9.57 21.84 1.72
N ASP A 62 -8.58 21.80 0.84
CA ASP A 62 -8.39 20.68 -0.09
C ASP A 62 -7.82 19.46 0.64
N VAL A 63 -7.05 19.67 1.72
CA VAL A 63 -6.64 18.58 2.61
C VAL A 63 -7.82 18.11 3.48
N ASP A 64 -8.71 19.02 3.87
CA ASP A 64 -9.93 18.65 4.59
C ASP A 64 -10.90 17.87 3.68
N ASP A 65 -10.96 18.21 2.39
CA ASP A 65 -11.70 17.45 1.37
C ASP A 65 -11.10 16.05 1.18
N LEU A 66 -9.76 15.95 1.15
CA LEU A 66 -9.04 14.68 1.12
C LEU A 66 -9.36 13.84 2.38
N ALA A 67 -9.42 14.46 3.56
CA ALA A 67 -9.78 13.80 4.82
C ALA A 67 -11.15 13.14 4.73
N ARG A 68 -12.14 13.84 4.17
CA ARG A 68 -13.50 13.31 3.98
C ARG A 68 -13.54 12.15 2.99
N LEU A 69 -12.76 12.22 1.90
CA LEU A 69 -12.62 11.12 0.94
C LEU A 69 -11.98 9.89 1.58
N VAL A 70 -10.90 10.08 2.37
CA VAL A 70 -10.21 9.00 3.08
C VAL A 70 -11.09 8.37 4.15
N ALA A 71 -11.86 9.16 4.90
CA ALA A 71 -12.82 8.63 5.88
C ALA A 71 -13.93 7.80 5.22
N GLN A 72 -14.38 8.19 4.03
CA GLN A 72 -15.46 7.51 3.31
C GLN A 72 -15.00 6.23 2.59
N HIS A 73 -13.79 6.23 2.03
CA HIS A 73 -13.33 5.17 1.10
C HIS A 73 -12.08 4.43 1.58
N GLY A 74 -11.43 4.89 2.64
CA GLY A 74 -10.13 4.39 3.09
C GLY A 74 -8.95 5.00 2.33
N GLY A 75 -7.80 5.09 3.01
CA GLY A 75 -6.61 5.74 2.46
C GLY A 75 -6.02 5.04 1.23
N SER A 76 -5.87 3.71 1.26
CA SER A 76 -5.27 2.97 0.16
C SER A 76 -6.15 2.94 -1.11
N PRO A 77 -7.48 2.76 -1.01
CA PRO A 77 -8.38 2.96 -2.15
C PRO A 77 -8.30 4.37 -2.75
N VAL A 78 -8.27 5.42 -1.91
CA VAL A 78 -8.12 6.80 -2.39
C VAL A 78 -6.80 6.99 -3.16
N ALA A 79 -5.67 6.52 -2.63
CA ALA A 79 -4.39 6.61 -3.33
C ALA A 79 -4.39 5.89 -4.70
N ARG A 80 -5.03 4.73 -4.80
CA ARG A 80 -5.22 4.02 -6.09
C ARG A 80 -6.07 4.80 -7.06
N LEU A 81 -7.14 5.45 -6.60
CA LEU A 81 -7.99 6.30 -7.43
C LEU A 81 -7.25 7.56 -7.89
N GLN A 82 -6.40 8.16 -7.03
CA GLN A 82 -5.51 9.27 -7.42
C GLN A 82 -4.54 8.82 -8.52
N GLU A 83 -3.84 7.70 -8.34
CA GLU A 83 -2.89 7.18 -9.33
C GLU A 83 -3.58 6.88 -10.68
N SER A 84 -4.71 6.17 -10.62
CA SER A 84 -5.49 5.78 -11.80
C SER A 84 -6.06 7.01 -12.52
N GLY A 85 -6.60 7.97 -11.77
CA GLY A 85 -7.17 9.20 -12.32
C GLY A 85 -6.13 10.10 -12.98
N LEU A 86 -4.92 10.18 -12.42
CA LEU A 86 -3.83 10.99 -12.99
C LEU A 86 -3.13 10.30 -14.15
N ALA A 87 -3.22 8.97 -14.28
CA ALA A 87 -2.45 8.21 -15.26
C ALA A 87 -2.59 8.68 -16.71
N ALA A 88 -3.79 9.08 -17.13
CA ALA A 88 -4.06 9.53 -18.49
C ALA A 88 -3.44 10.90 -18.85
N ILE A 89 -3.07 11.69 -17.83
CA ILE A 89 -2.57 13.08 -17.97
C ILE A 89 -1.17 13.28 -17.38
N ASP A 90 -0.59 12.24 -16.78
CA ASP A 90 0.69 12.28 -16.08
C ASP A 90 1.61 11.13 -16.53
N PRO A 91 1.97 11.02 -17.82
CA PRO A 91 2.81 9.94 -18.31
C PRO A 91 4.29 10.13 -17.92
N GLY A 92 5.09 9.06 -18.06
CA GLY A 92 6.55 9.12 -17.88
C GLY A 92 6.97 9.37 -16.44
N GLU A 93 7.71 10.45 -16.21
CA GLU A 93 8.28 10.82 -14.89
C GLU A 93 7.26 11.30 -13.86
N ARG A 94 5.97 11.29 -14.18
CA ARG A 94 4.87 11.64 -13.27
C ARG A 94 4.98 13.06 -12.66
N PRO A 95 5.19 14.13 -13.44
CA PRO A 95 5.36 15.48 -12.88
C PRO A 95 4.17 15.97 -12.03
N LEU A 96 2.93 15.63 -12.39
CA LEU A 96 1.74 16.04 -11.61
C LEU A 96 1.66 15.28 -10.29
N THR A 97 1.87 13.98 -10.31
CA THR A 97 1.84 13.15 -9.10
C THR A 97 3.05 13.47 -8.20
N THR A 98 4.21 13.76 -8.78
CA THR A 98 5.38 14.29 -8.06
C THR A 98 5.01 15.60 -7.35
N HIS A 99 4.37 16.53 -8.04
CA HIS A 99 3.93 17.78 -7.44
C HIS A 99 2.89 17.58 -6.33
N LEU A 100 1.90 16.68 -6.53
CA LEU A 100 0.93 16.31 -5.51
C LEU A 100 1.61 15.79 -4.23
N VAL A 101 2.58 14.90 -4.38
CA VAL A 101 3.36 14.37 -3.26
C VAL A 101 4.14 15.49 -2.55
N ARG A 102 4.76 16.42 -3.29
CA ARG A 102 5.46 17.57 -2.69
C ARG A 102 4.51 18.49 -1.92
N VAL A 103 3.33 18.77 -2.47
CA VAL A 103 2.29 19.57 -1.78
C VAL A 103 1.88 18.90 -0.47
N LEU A 104 1.56 17.61 -0.52
CA LEU A 104 1.15 16.87 0.68
C LEU A 104 2.30 16.73 1.68
N ALA A 105 3.54 16.54 1.23
CA ALA A 105 4.72 16.53 2.09
C ALA A 105 4.92 17.88 2.80
N GLY A 106 4.68 18.98 2.09
CA GLY A 106 4.67 20.32 2.66
C GLY A 106 3.61 20.51 3.74
N TYR A 107 2.43 19.92 3.60
CA TYR A 107 1.42 19.89 4.68
C TYR A 107 1.79 18.94 5.81
N ALA A 108 2.43 17.81 5.51
CA ALA A 108 2.69 16.74 6.47
C ALA A 108 3.84 17.03 7.42
N TRP A 109 4.91 17.56 6.83
CA TRP A 109 6.18 17.76 7.50
C TRP A 109 6.56 19.22 7.46
N GLY A 110 6.23 19.97 6.40
CA GLY A 110 6.66 21.36 6.25
C GLY A 110 7.69 21.49 5.13
N GLY A 111 8.29 22.67 5.01
CA GLY A 111 9.42 22.92 4.11
C GLY A 111 10.63 23.50 4.86
N PRO A 112 11.77 23.68 4.18
CA PRO A 112 12.97 24.28 4.78
C PRO A 112 12.64 25.58 5.52
N GLY A 113 12.99 25.65 6.81
CA GLY A 113 12.73 26.82 7.68
C GLY A 113 11.38 26.82 8.41
N THR A 114 10.51 25.84 8.18
CA THR A 114 9.36 25.60 9.07
C THR A 114 9.92 25.03 10.40
N GLN A 115 9.28 25.28 11.55
CA GLN A 115 9.61 24.55 12.78
C GLN A 115 8.60 23.43 12.97
N LEU A 116 9.08 22.20 13.17
CA LEU A 116 8.19 21.13 13.62
C LEU A 116 7.65 21.49 15.00
N ARG A 117 6.35 21.24 15.17
CA ARG A 117 5.64 21.50 16.41
C ARG A 117 6.11 20.58 17.53
N PRO A 118 6.42 21.13 18.73
CA PRO A 118 6.75 20.30 19.90
C PRO A 118 5.53 19.52 20.42
N ASP A 119 4.32 20.05 20.21
CA ASP A 119 3.03 19.58 20.73
C ASP A 119 2.37 18.47 19.89
N GLY A 120 3.12 17.87 18.96
CA GLY A 120 2.64 16.82 18.07
C GLY A 120 2.10 17.36 16.75
N ARG A 121 1.65 16.44 15.89
CA ARG A 121 1.13 16.77 14.57
C ARG A 121 -0.39 16.99 14.61
N THR A 122 -0.86 17.93 13.82
CA THR A 122 -2.30 18.11 13.61
C THR A 122 -2.88 16.93 12.82
N GLU A 123 -4.18 16.66 12.94
CA GLU A 123 -4.86 15.62 12.14
C GLU A 123 -4.61 15.79 10.64
N ARG A 124 -4.49 17.05 10.18
CA ARG A 124 -4.19 17.38 8.78
C ARG A 124 -2.77 16.98 8.38
N GLU A 125 -1.79 17.28 9.23
CA GLU A 125 -0.39 16.89 9.01
C GLU A 125 -0.22 15.37 8.99
N GLU A 126 -0.88 14.67 9.91
CA GLU A 126 -0.85 13.20 9.97
C GLU A 126 -1.50 12.56 8.74
N LEU A 127 -2.68 13.06 8.34
CA LEU A 127 -3.37 12.62 7.14
C LEU A 127 -2.50 12.84 5.90
N ALA A 128 -1.95 14.05 5.72
CA ALA A 128 -1.14 14.38 4.57
C ALA A 128 0.08 13.46 4.47
N GLY A 129 0.76 13.20 5.60
CA GLY A 129 1.89 12.28 5.64
C GLY A 129 1.49 10.86 5.29
N ALA A 130 0.37 10.38 5.82
CA ALA A 130 -0.15 9.05 5.49
C ALA A 130 -0.58 8.94 4.01
N CYS A 131 -1.05 10.02 3.39
CA CYS A 131 -1.36 10.08 1.96
C CYS A 131 -0.11 10.09 1.09
N VAL A 132 0.95 10.83 1.46
CA VAL A 132 2.25 10.79 0.77
C VAL A 132 2.75 9.37 0.69
N VAL A 133 2.88 8.68 1.84
CA VAL A 133 3.49 7.35 1.83
C VAL A 133 2.64 6.35 1.03
N ARG A 134 1.31 6.44 1.08
CA ARG A 134 0.44 5.59 0.23
C ARG A 134 0.63 5.85 -1.26
N LEU A 135 0.81 7.10 -1.70
CA LEU A 135 1.11 7.43 -3.10
C LEU A 135 2.49 6.92 -3.55
N LEU A 136 3.44 6.80 -2.62
CA LEU A 136 4.75 6.17 -2.86
C LEU A 136 4.67 4.64 -2.95
N LEU A 137 3.65 4.02 -2.36
CA LEU A 137 3.42 2.57 -2.40
C LEU A 137 2.53 2.13 -3.56
N VAL A 138 1.71 3.04 -4.10
CA VAL A 138 0.80 2.76 -5.20
C VAL A 138 1.45 3.13 -6.52
N GLY A 139 1.45 2.22 -7.50
CA GLY A 139 1.98 2.45 -8.85
C GLY A 139 3.39 1.90 -9.05
N ASP A 140 3.86 1.91 -10.29
CA ASP A 140 5.12 1.24 -10.63
C ASP A 140 6.34 2.08 -10.24
N ALA A 141 7.33 1.42 -9.61
CA ALA A 141 8.67 1.95 -9.51
C ALA A 141 9.36 1.84 -10.88
N SER A 142 10.13 2.86 -11.28
CA SER A 142 10.94 2.79 -12.50
C SER A 142 12.39 2.47 -12.14
N GLY A 143 12.84 1.28 -12.53
CA GLY A 143 14.25 0.89 -12.39
C GLY A 143 14.72 0.67 -10.94
N PRO A 144 16.03 0.42 -10.75
CA PRO A 144 16.61 0.31 -9.42
C PRO A 144 16.57 1.65 -8.68
N PRO A 145 16.51 1.65 -7.33
CA PRO A 145 16.63 2.89 -6.56
C PRO A 145 17.98 3.58 -6.85
N PRO A 146 18.02 4.91 -6.86
CA PRO A 146 19.29 5.63 -6.90
C PRO A 146 20.17 5.20 -5.71
N PRO A 147 21.49 5.04 -5.91
CA PRO A 147 22.40 4.71 -4.82
C PRO A 147 22.42 5.85 -3.80
N ILE A 148 22.27 5.52 -2.52
CA ILE A 148 22.38 6.47 -1.41
C ILE A 148 23.54 6.01 -0.55
N THR A 149 24.67 6.71 -0.64
CA THR A 149 25.89 6.40 0.12
C THR A 149 26.23 7.46 1.15
N ASP A 150 25.84 8.71 0.89
CA ASP A 150 26.07 9.84 1.78
C ASP A 150 24.87 10.81 1.86
N ALA A 151 25.03 11.88 2.64
CA ALA A 151 23.99 12.88 2.85
C ALA A 151 23.65 13.69 1.58
N ASN A 152 24.59 13.84 0.64
CA ASN A 152 24.32 14.54 -0.62
C ASN A 152 23.45 13.69 -1.54
N ASP A 153 23.72 12.39 -1.63
CA ASP A 153 22.87 11.45 -2.37
C ASP A 153 21.44 11.48 -1.81
N LEU A 154 21.32 11.43 -0.48
CA LEU A 154 20.03 11.46 0.19
C LEU A 154 19.27 12.77 -0.09
N ARG A 155 19.96 13.92 -0.05
CA ARG A 155 19.38 15.21 -0.40
C ARG A 155 18.94 15.28 -1.86
N ALA A 156 19.75 14.75 -2.79
CA ALA A 156 19.39 14.68 -4.21
C ALA A 156 18.10 13.88 -4.43
N VAL A 157 17.86 12.81 -3.65
CA VAL A 157 16.58 12.10 -3.66
C VAL A 157 15.42 13.03 -3.35
N PHE A 158 15.51 13.90 -2.35
CA PHE A 158 14.41 14.83 -2.03
C PHE A 158 14.28 15.99 -3.01
N GLU A 159 15.40 16.54 -3.47
CA GLU A 159 15.44 17.78 -4.24
C GLU A 159 15.23 17.54 -5.74
N ASP A 160 16.02 16.65 -6.32
CA ASP A 160 16.22 16.54 -7.77
C ASP A 160 15.40 15.41 -8.42
N HIS A 161 15.07 14.38 -7.64
CA HIS A 161 14.38 13.21 -8.17
C HIS A 161 12.84 13.38 -8.22
N ALA A 162 12.24 12.64 -9.16
CA ALA A 162 10.80 12.56 -9.37
C ALA A 162 10.20 11.30 -8.72
N LEU A 163 8.87 11.24 -8.72
CA LEU A 163 8.10 10.17 -8.07
C LEU A 163 8.57 8.75 -8.39
N PRO A 164 8.91 8.36 -9.65
CA PRO A 164 9.33 6.99 -9.92
C PRO A 164 10.60 6.56 -9.17
N ALA A 165 11.55 7.49 -8.98
CA ALA A 165 12.76 7.23 -8.20
C ALA A 165 12.44 7.11 -6.71
N TRP A 166 11.54 7.95 -6.18
CA TRP A 166 11.04 7.82 -4.81
C TRP A 166 10.35 6.48 -4.58
N ARG A 167 9.49 6.06 -5.53
CA ARG A 167 8.87 4.74 -5.51
C ARG A 167 9.89 3.61 -5.54
N ALA A 168 10.98 3.75 -6.30
CA ALA A 168 12.04 2.75 -6.32
C ALA A 168 12.76 2.63 -4.96
N VAL A 169 13.04 3.75 -4.29
CA VAL A 169 13.61 3.76 -2.92
C VAL A 169 12.65 3.11 -1.93
N VAL A 170 11.36 3.46 -1.98
CA VAL A 170 10.35 2.89 -1.08
C VAL A 170 10.11 1.41 -1.37
N ALA A 171 10.02 0.99 -2.63
CA ALA A 171 9.82 -0.41 -3.02
C ALA A 171 10.97 -1.30 -2.55
N ALA A 172 12.21 -0.85 -2.69
CA ALA A 172 13.37 -1.54 -2.15
C ALA A 172 13.25 -1.73 -0.62
N ARG A 173 12.66 -0.74 0.08
CA ARG A 173 12.44 -0.80 1.53
C ARG A 173 11.28 -1.71 1.94
N VAL A 174 10.19 -1.75 1.18
CA VAL A 174 9.04 -2.62 1.46
C VAL A 174 9.43 -4.10 1.35
N GLY A 175 10.35 -4.44 0.45
CA GLY A 175 10.84 -5.82 0.32
C GLY A 175 11.59 -6.34 1.55
N ASP A 176 12.28 -5.45 2.29
CA ASP A 176 12.91 -5.76 3.57
C ASP A 176 12.95 -4.51 4.47
N PRO A 177 11.90 -4.27 5.28
CA PRO A 177 11.81 -3.08 6.13
C PRO A 177 12.61 -3.19 7.44
N TRP A 178 13.44 -4.23 7.60
CA TRP A 178 14.31 -4.44 8.78
C TRP A 178 15.82 -4.55 8.44
N ASP A 179 16.23 -4.46 7.17
CA ASP A 179 17.63 -4.53 6.68
C ASP A 179 18.65 -3.49 7.23
N GLY A 180 18.21 -2.59 8.12
CA GLY A 180 19.01 -1.49 8.67
C GLY A 180 19.27 -0.31 7.72
N THR A 181 18.78 -0.31 6.48
CA THR A 181 18.98 0.77 5.49
C THR A 181 18.38 2.09 5.97
N ALA A 182 17.19 2.06 6.58
CA ALA A 182 16.59 3.28 7.11
C ALA A 182 17.40 3.88 8.25
N GLU A 183 17.89 3.04 9.16
CA GLU A 183 18.73 3.46 10.27
C GLU A 183 20.05 4.05 9.76
N ARG A 184 20.64 3.48 8.69
CA ARG A 184 21.79 4.07 7.98
C ARG A 184 21.46 5.45 7.40
N HIS A 185 20.36 5.58 6.64
CA HIS A 185 19.95 6.86 6.05
C HIS A 185 19.65 7.92 7.11
N LEU A 186 18.96 7.55 8.20
CA LEU A 186 18.72 8.45 9.33
C LEU A 186 20.01 8.89 10.02
N GLY A 187 21.05 8.05 10.03
CA GLY A 187 22.38 8.39 10.55
C GLY A 187 23.16 9.40 9.69
N LEU A 188 22.75 9.63 8.43
CA LEU A 188 23.33 10.65 7.54
C LEU A 188 22.73 12.04 7.77
N LEU A 189 21.61 12.13 8.50
CA LEU A 189 20.86 13.35 8.73
C LEU A 189 21.10 13.88 10.14
N ASP A 190 21.14 15.20 10.28
CA ASP A 190 21.07 15.86 11.59
C ASP A 190 19.60 16.22 11.89
N PRO A 191 18.96 15.65 12.93
CA PRO A 191 17.57 15.93 13.26
C PRO A 191 17.26 17.40 13.57
N VAL A 192 18.26 18.21 13.94
CA VAL A 192 18.06 19.64 14.25
C VAL A 192 18.00 20.46 12.97
N SER A 193 18.93 20.25 12.03
CA SER A 193 18.96 20.98 10.76
C SER A 193 18.06 20.39 9.68
N GLN A 194 17.75 19.09 9.76
CA GLN A 194 16.97 18.33 8.77
C GLN A 194 15.79 17.57 9.42
N PRO A 195 14.91 18.27 10.18
CA PRO A 195 13.81 17.61 10.88
C PRO A 195 12.78 16.97 9.94
N PHE A 196 12.62 17.49 8.72
CA PHE A 196 11.60 17.04 7.77
C PHE A 196 11.99 15.75 7.04
N GLU A 197 13.25 15.67 6.62
CA GLU A 197 13.87 14.51 6.02
C GLU A 197 13.82 13.34 7.02
N VAL A 198 14.16 13.61 8.29
CA VAL A 198 14.05 12.62 9.37
C VAL A 198 12.60 12.18 9.58
N ALA A 199 11.65 13.11 9.66
CA ALA A 199 10.25 12.78 9.88
C ALA A 199 9.62 12.00 8.71
N SER A 200 9.95 12.36 7.47
CA SER A 200 9.45 11.70 6.27
C SER A 200 10.00 10.28 6.12
N ILE A 201 11.31 10.07 6.34
CA ILE A 201 11.91 8.72 6.32
C ILE A 201 11.28 7.84 7.40
N ARG A 202 11.11 8.37 8.62
CA ARG A 202 10.45 7.62 9.72
C ARG A 202 9.03 7.21 9.34
N ALA A 203 8.25 8.12 8.76
CA ALA A 203 6.88 7.84 8.33
C ALA A 203 6.83 6.78 7.22
N VAL A 204 7.75 6.85 6.23
CA VAL A 204 7.88 5.84 5.18
C VAL A 204 8.19 4.47 5.77
N VAL A 205 9.14 4.40 6.70
CA VAL A 205 9.54 3.14 7.36
C VAL A 205 8.42 2.55 8.18
N GLU A 206 7.72 3.38 8.97
CA GLU A 206 6.59 2.93 9.78
C GLU A 206 5.48 2.32 8.93
N LEU A 207 5.11 2.97 7.82
CA LEU A 207 4.10 2.40 6.93
C LEU A 207 4.63 1.17 6.18
N SER A 208 5.88 1.18 5.72
CA SER A 208 6.49 0.02 5.04
C SER A 208 6.48 -1.21 5.94
N ARG A 209 6.76 -1.05 7.25
CA ARG A 209 6.65 -2.12 8.24
C ARG A 209 5.22 -2.62 8.40
N ARG A 210 4.23 -1.71 8.50
CA ARG A 210 2.81 -2.09 8.60
C ARG A 210 2.32 -2.88 7.39
N GLU A 211 2.70 -2.46 6.18
CA GLU A 211 2.34 -3.17 4.95
C GLU A 211 3.05 -4.53 4.87
N ALA A 212 4.33 -4.61 5.23
CA ALA A 212 5.04 -5.90 5.31
C ALA A 212 4.39 -6.85 6.32
N GLU A 213 3.98 -6.36 7.50
CA GLU A 213 3.25 -7.16 8.49
C GLU A 213 1.87 -7.63 7.98
N GLU A 214 1.17 -6.81 7.18
CA GLU A 214 -0.06 -7.22 6.49
C GLU A 214 0.21 -8.31 5.45
N ASP A 215 1.26 -8.15 4.66
CA ASP A 215 1.68 -9.09 3.64
C ASP A 215 2.07 -10.45 4.25
N GLU A 216 2.84 -10.43 5.34
CA GLU A 216 3.17 -11.60 6.13
C GLU A 216 1.92 -12.29 6.68
N ARG A 217 0.95 -11.52 7.21
CA ARG A 217 -0.32 -12.07 7.69
C ARG A 217 -1.13 -12.72 6.57
N ARG A 218 -1.19 -12.09 5.40
CA ARG A 218 -1.84 -12.64 4.20
C ARG A 218 -1.12 -13.91 3.72
N ALA A 219 0.22 -13.93 3.75
CA ALA A 219 1.03 -15.09 3.39
C ALA A 219 0.77 -16.27 4.34
N VAL A 220 0.72 -16.03 5.66
CA VAL A 220 0.38 -17.05 6.66
C VAL A 220 -1.02 -17.60 6.43
N ALA A 221 -2.02 -16.75 6.20
CA ALA A 221 -3.38 -17.19 5.92
C ALA A 221 -3.46 -18.02 4.63
N SER A 222 -2.74 -17.61 3.58
CA SER A 222 -2.63 -18.34 2.31
C SER A 222 -1.97 -19.71 2.50
N HIS A 223 -0.88 -19.77 3.26
CA HIS A 223 -0.20 -21.01 3.62
C HIS A 223 -1.15 -21.97 4.34
N ILE A 224 -1.94 -21.47 5.30
CA ILE A 224 -2.91 -22.29 6.03
C ILE A 224 -4.00 -22.83 5.10
N ARG A 225 -4.57 -21.99 4.23
CA ARG A 225 -5.56 -22.44 3.22
C ARG A 225 -5.01 -23.56 2.36
N SER A 226 -3.86 -23.32 1.72
CA SER A 226 -3.19 -24.34 0.89
C SER A 226 -2.88 -25.63 1.66
N THR A 227 -2.46 -25.51 2.92
CA THR A 227 -2.19 -26.66 3.79
C THR A 227 -3.45 -27.48 4.08
N ILE A 228 -4.61 -26.83 4.26
CA ILE A 228 -5.90 -27.51 4.48
C ILE A 228 -6.38 -28.15 3.17
N ASP A 229 -6.34 -27.42 2.07
CA ASP A 229 -6.84 -27.86 0.76
C ASP A 229 -6.14 -29.16 0.33
N GLN A 230 -4.83 -29.27 0.58
CA GLN A 230 -4.04 -30.47 0.29
C GLN A 230 -4.42 -31.71 1.13
N THR A 231 -5.30 -31.58 2.13
CA THR A 231 -5.75 -32.73 2.93
C THR A 231 -7.06 -33.32 2.43
N GLY A 232 -7.80 -32.62 1.56
CA GLY A 232 -9.16 -33.01 1.15
C GLY A 232 -10.21 -32.96 2.27
N LEU A 233 -9.85 -32.55 3.49
CA LEU A 233 -10.75 -32.47 4.64
C LEU A 233 -11.57 -31.19 4.60
N THR A 234 -12.79 -31.24 5.14
CA THR A 234 -13.54 -30.03 5.43
C THR A 234 -12.85 -29.23 6.54
N GLN A 235 -13.08 -27.92 6.58
CA GLN A 235 -12.53 -27.05 7.63
C GLN A 235 -12.91 -27.51 9.04
N ARG A 236 -14.11 -28.08 9.22
CA ARG A 236 -14.59 -28.59 10.52
C ARG A 236 -13.81 -29.83 10.96
N GLU A 237 -13.59 -30.79 10.06
CA GLU A 237 -12.80 -32.00 10.34
C GLU A 237 -11.35 -31.64 10.62
N PHE A 238 -10.79 -30.72 9.83
CA PHE A 238 -9.42 -30.25 10.03
C PHE A 238 -9.25 -29.52 11.36
N ALA A 239 -10.22 -28.69 11.76
CA ALA A 239 -10.20 -28.01 13.06
C ALA A 239 -10.15 -29.03 14.23
N ALA A 240 -10.92 -30.10 14.14
CA ALA A 240 -10.88 -31.18 15.13
C ALA A 240 -9.51 -31.87 15.17
N LEU A 241 -8.90 -32.14 14.00
CA LEU A 241 -7.57 -32.76 13.90
C LEU A 241 -6.44 -31.89 14.48
N VAL A 242 -6.57 -30.57 14.35
CA VAL A 242 -5.67 -29.57 14.94
C VAL A 242 -5.94 -29.39 16.43
N GLY A 243 -7.15 -29.70 16.91
CA GLY A 243 -7.57 -29.45 18.30
C GLY A 243 -7.93 -27.99 18.55
N THR A 244 -8.67 -27.37 17.63
CA THR A 244 -9.22 -26.01 17.76
C THR A 244 -10.66 -25.96 17.26
N SER A 245 -11.39 -24.88 17.54
CA SER A 245 -12.75 -24.72 17.02
C SER A 245 -12.73 -24.33 15.52
N PRO A 246 -13.79 -24.67 14.75
CA PRO A 246 -13.94 -24.22 13.37
C PRO A 246 -13.93 -22.68 13.25
N SER A 247 -14.52 -21.98 14.22
CA SER A 247 -14.53 -20.50 14.26
C SER A 247 -13.12 -19.92 14.38
N ARG A 248 -12.29 -20.46 15.30
CA ARG A 248 -10.91 -19.99 15.49
C ARG A 248 -10.02 -20.39 14.30
N LEU A 249 -10.24 -21.56 13.70
CA LEU A 249 -9.56 -21.93 12.46
C LEU A 249 -9.94 -20.97 11.32
N SER A 250 -11.21 -20.56 11.24
CA SER A 250 -11.68 -19.59 10.26
C SER A 250 -10.96 -18.26 10.38
N THR A 251 -10.76 -17.74 11.61
CA THR A 251 -10.00 -16.50 11.79
C THR A 251 -8.54 -16.57 11.31
N TYR A 252 -7.93 -17.76 11.33
CA TYR A 252 -6.59 -17.96 10.77
C TYR A 252 -6.62 -18.05 9.25
N VAL A 253 -7.62 -18.75 8.70
CA VAL A 253 -7.85 -18.89 7.25
C VAL A 253 -8.16 -17.56 6.58
N THR A 254 -8.90 -16.67 7.25
CA THR A 254 -9.19 -15.33 6.74
C THR A 254 -8.06 -14.34 6.98
N GLY A 255 -7.05 -14.70 7.79
CA GLY A 255 -5.98 -13.80 8.20
C GLY A 255 -6.40 -12.72 9.20
N THR A 256 -7.63 -12.79 9.72
CA THR A 256 -8.10 -11.86 10.77
C THR A 256 -7.26 -11.99 12.05
N VAL A 257 -6.72 -13.18 12.31
CA VAL A 257 -5.79 -13.43 13.41
C VAL A 257 -4.59 -14.21 12.88
N THR A 258 -3.38 -13.76 13.21
CA THR A 258 -2.16 -14.56 12.97
C THR A 258 -2.04 -15.62 14.08
N PRO A 259 -1.96 -16.92 13.75
CA PRO A 259 -1.74 -17.96 14.76
C PRO A 259 -0.35 -17.83 15.41
N SER A 260 -0.22 -18.30 16.65
CA SER A 260 1.10 -18.45 17.26
C SER A 260 1.95 -19.47 16.50
N ALA A 261 3.28 -19.38 16.62
CA ALA A 261 4.19 -20.33 15.99
C ALA A 261 3.87 -21.80 16.35
N ALA A 262 3.52 -22.06 17.61
CA ALA A 262 3.12 -23.39 18.08
C ALA A 262 1.84 -23.90 17.39
N MET A 263 0.86 -23.01 17.16
CA MET A 263 -0.37 -23.36 16.44
C MET A 263 -0.10 -23.64 14.96
N LEU A 264 0.73 -22.82 14.31
CA LEU A 264 1.14 -23.04 12.91
C LEU A 264 1.86 -24.38 12.73
N LEU A 265 2.77 -24.72 13.65
CA LEU A 265 3.42 -26.05 13.66
C LEU A 265 2.41 -27.19 13.84
N ARG A 266 1.38 -26.99 14.67
CA ARG A 266 0.33 -27.99 14.88
C ARG A 266 -0.52 -28.20 13.63
N ILE A 267 -0.90 -27.12 12.95
CA ILE A 267 -1.60 -27.14 11.65
C ILE A 267 -0.79 -27.95 10.64
N ASN A 268 0.50 -27.62 10.48
CA ASN A 268 1.38 -28.32 9.54
C ASN A 268 1.53 -29.82 9.87
N ARG A 269 1.64 -30.18 11.15
CA ARG A 269 1.70 -31.59 11.58
C ARG A 269 0.38 -32.32 11.35
N ALA A 270 -0.76 -31.67 11.62
CA ALA A 270 -2.08 -32.23 11.38
C ALA A 270 -2.28 -32.55 9.89
N ALA A 271 -1.95 -31.61 9.00
CA ALA A 271 -2.03 -31.82 7.56
C ALA A 271 -1.15 -32.97 7.08
N ARG A 272 0.11 -33.03 7.52
CA ARG A 272 1.01 -34.15 7.19
C ARG A 272 0.48 -35.50 7.66
N ARG A 273 -0.18 -35.56 8.82
CA ARG A 273 -0.83 -36.79 9.32
C ARG A 273 -2.03 -37.18 8.46
N ALA A 274 -2.88 -36.22 8.10
CA ALA A 274 -4.04 -36.46 7.23
C ALA A 274 -3.61 -36.99 5.87
N GLN A 275 -2.63 -36.35 5.22
CA GLN A 275 -2.09 -36.78 3.93
C GLN A 275 -1.49 -38.19 3.97
N ARG A 276 -0.83 -38.57 5.07
CA ARG A 276 -0.29 -39.93 5.22
C ARG A 276 -1.40 -40.97 5.39
N ALA A 277 -2.44 -40.64 6.16
CA ALA A 277 -3.58 -41.53 6.34
C ALA A 277 -4.36 -41.74 5.04
N ASP A 278 -4.51 -40.68 4.24
CA ASP A 278 -5.15 -40.73 2.93
C ASP A 278 -4.36 -41.62 1.94
N ARG A 279 -3.04 -41.40 1.83
CA ARG A 279 -2.16 -42.25 1.01
C ARG A 279 -2.13 -43.72 1.44
N ALA A 280 -2.23 -44.00 2.74
CA ALA A 280 -2.30 -45.37 3.24
C ALA A 280 -3.62 -46.03 2.82
N ARG A 281 -4.74 -45.30 2.89
CA ARG A 281 -6.05 -45.77 2.42
C ARG A 281 -6.07 -46.03 0.93
N ASP A 282 -5.44 -45.18 0.12
CA ASP A 282 -5.34 -45.40 -1.33
C ASP A 282 -4.52 -46.64 -1.66
N ARG A 283 -3.42 -46.91 -0.95
CA ARG A 283 -2.63 -48.14 -1.11
C ARG A 283 -3.41 -49.40 -0.73
N ASP A 284 -4.16 -49.37 0.37
CA ASP A 284 -4.98 -50.50 0.79
C ASP A 284 -6.17 -50.73 -0.17
N ARG A 285 -6.56 -49.72 -0.95
CA ARG A 285 -7.63 -49.79 -1.95
C ARG A 285 -7.15 -50.33 -3.31
N ASP A 286 -5.85 -50.26 -3.59
CA ASP A 286 -5.23 -50.74 -4.84
C ASP A 286 -4.01 -51.65 -4.55
N PRO A 287 -4.25 -52.94 -4.21
CA PRO A 287 -3.18 -53.86 -3.81
C PRO A 287 -2.28 -54.35 -4.97
N ASP A 288 -2.56 -53.99 -6.22
CA ASP A 288 -1.99 -54.67 -7.41
C ASP A 288 -0.72 -54.02 -8.00
N LEU A 289 -0.09 -53.07 -7.28
CA LEU A 289 1.24 -52.54 -7.64
C LEU A 289 2.37 -53.25 -6.88
N GLY A 290 2.62 -54.50 -7.30
CA GLY A 290 3.97 -55.00 -7.54
C GLY A 290 4.81 -55.45 -6.35
N VAL A 291 4.63 -56.71 -5.93
CA VAL A 291 5.78 -57.54 -5.54
C VAL A 291 6.36 -58.11 -6.84
N PRO A 292 7.62 -57.82 -7.22
CA PRO A 292 8.26 -58.55 -8.30
C PRO A 292 8.41 -60.00 -7.86
N GLU A 293 7.79 -60.95 -8.57
CA GLU A 293 8.02 -62.36 -8.32
C GLU A 293 9.53 -62.68 -8.43
N PRO A 294 10.11 -63.40 -7.47
CA PRO A 294 11.48 -63.88 -7.61
C PRO A 294 11.50 -64.95 -8.71
N GLY A 295 12.12 -64.59 -9.84
CA GLY A 295 12.24 -65.43 -11.02
C GLY A 295 12.84 -66.80 -10.72
N ARG A 296 12.23 -67.82 -11.33
CA ARG A 296 12.81 -69.14 -11.56
C ARG A 296 13.75 -69.12 -12.75
#